data_AF-A0A9E0FHD7-F1
#
_entry.id   AF-A0A9E0FHD7-F1
#
_cell.length_a   1.000
_cell.length_b   1.000
_cell.length_c   1.000
_cell.angle_alpha   90.00
_cell.angle_beta   90.00
_cell.angle_gamma   90.00
#
_symmetry.space_group_name_H-M   'P 1'
#
loop_
_entity.id
_entity.type
_entity.pdbx_description
1 polymer ?
#
loop_
_entity_poly.entity_id
_entity_poly.type
_entity_poly.pdbx_seq_one_letter_code
_entity_poly.pdbx_strand_id
1 'polypeptide(L)'
;QCFDEDAIELVRQGINPLSFPWLKYAISSEESKMINFDTNPKVIISASGMCEAGRIRHHLKHNLWRPECTILFVGYQANGTTGRIIVDGIDEIKLFGEPIQVKAEIAQLPGSSGHADKDGLIHWVNAFTNKPRKVFVVHGEDSVCEEFTQCLKEEYGFDAYAPYTGTSFDLITGQMIAEGNKEKKSRRTTVNKRNKSVFDRLVAAGKRLMSVIAHNEGGANKDLAKFTDQINSLCDKWDR
;
A
#
# COMPACT_ATOMS: atom_id res chain seq x y z
N GLN A 1 13.46 -6.66 24.40
CA GLN A 1 12.54 -5.90 25.27
C GLN A 1 12.15 -4.64 24.50
N CYS A 2 10.85 -4.35 24.36
CA CYS A 2 10.35 -3.27 23.48
C CYS A 2 10.10 -1.94 24.22
N PHE A 3 10.38 -1.86 25.51
CA PHE A 3 10.20 -0.65 26.32
C PHE A 3 11.53 -0.31 27.00
N ASP A 4 11.87 0.98 27.01
CA ASP A 4 12.96 1.53 27.80
C ASP A 4 12.59 1.55 29.30
N GLU A 5 13.54 1.93 30.15
CA GLU A 5 13.36 1.91 31.61
C GLU A 5 12.22 2.83 32.04
N ASP A 6 12.08 3.99 31.41
CA ASP A 6 11.02 4.96 31.68
C ASP A 6 9.63 4.41 31.32
N ALA A 7 9.48 3.77 30.16
CA ALA A 7 8.22 3.15 29.77
C ALA A 7 7.87 1.94 30.66
N ILE A 8 8.86 1.16 31.10
CA ILE A 8 8.65 0.06 32.05
C ILE A 8 8.15 0.60 33.39
N GLU A 9 8.69 1.71 33.87
CA GLU A 9 8.29 2.33 35.13
C GLU A 9 6.83 2.81 35.08
N LEU A 10 6.42 3.46 33.98
CA LEU A 10 5.02 3.83 33.76
C LEU A 10 4.09 2.61 33.79
N VAL A 11 4.48 1.53 33.11
CA VAL A 11 3.68 0.28 33.09
C VAL A 11 3.59 -0.33 34.49
N ARG A 12 4.67 -0.32 35.29
CA ARG A 12 4.67 -0.80 36.68
C ARG A 12 3.74 0.01 37.57
N GLN A 13 3.61 1.31 37.31
CA GLN A 13 2.67 2.20 38.00
C GLN A 13 1.22 2.05 37.51
N GLY A 14 0.95 1.14 36.56
CA GLY A 14 -0.37 0.94 35.97
C GLY A 14 -0.77 2.02 34.97
N ILE A 15 0.17 2.88 34.56
CA ILE A 15 -0.05 3.93 33.59
C ILE A 15 0.21 3.36 32.19
N ASN A 16 -0.77 3.46 31.30
CA ASN A 16 -0.57 3.09 29.89
C ASN A 16 0.30 4.18 29.23
N PRO A 17 1.55 3.88 28.81
CA PRO A 17 2.47 4.87 28.26
C PRO A 17 2.02 5.46 26.91
N LEU A 18 1.05 4.81 26.25
CA LEU A 18 0.47 5.29 24.99
C LEU A 18 -0.79 6.14 25.20
N SER A 19 -1.25 6.30 26.43
CA SER A 19 -2.42 7.10 26.77
C SER A 19 -1.98 8.50 27.20
N PHE A 20 -2.52 9.52 26.55
CA PHE A 20 -2.30 10.91 26.94
C PHE A 20 -3.61 11.70 26.78
N PRO A 21 -3.83 12.79 27.54
CA PRO A 21 -5.14 13.47 27.63
C PRO A 21 -5.75 13.91 26.29
N TRP A 22 -4.91 14.18 25.30
CA TRP A 22 -5.33 14.69 23.99
C TRP A 22 -5.49 13.59 22.92
N LEU A 23 -5.21 12.33 23.26
CA LEU A 23 -5.39 11.19 22.35
C LEU A 23 -6.87 10.82 22.28
N LYS A 24 -7.45 10.91 21.08
CA LYS A 24 -8.82 10.46 20.80
C LYS A 24 -8.79 9.35 19.76
N TYR A 25 -9.40 8.22 20.09
CA TYR A 25 -9.56 7.10 19.15
C TYR A 25 -10.87 7.26 18.37
N ALA A 26 -10.81 7.08 17.06
CA ALA A 26 -11.98 6.88 16.21
C ALA A 26 -12.04 5.41 15.82
N ILE A 27 -12.89 4.64 16.48
CA ILE A 27 -13.02 3.19 16.27
C ILE A 27 -13.98 2.92 15.12
N SER A 28 -15.06 3.69 15.01
CA SER A 28 -16.05 3.49 13.94
C SER A 28 -15.69 4.25 12.65
N SER A 29 -16.23 3.78 11.53
CA SER A 29 -16.08 4.47 10.24
C SER A 29 -16.74 5.84 10.26
N GLU A 30 -17.85 6.00 10.98
CA GLU A 30 -18.56 7.28 11.09
C GLU A 30 -17.77 8.28 11.92
N GLU A 31 -17.22 7.88 13.07
CA GLU A 31 -16.31 8.72 13.85
C GLU A 31 -15.15 9.23 13.00
N SER A 32 -14.51 8.34 12.22
CA SER A 32 -13.41 8.72 11.34
C SER A 32 -13.83 9.69 10.25
N LYS A 33 -15.04 9.56 9.68
CA LYS A 33 -15.56 10.52 8.70
C LYS A 33 -15.84 11.86 9.34
N MET A 34 -16.42 11.89 10.54
CA MET A 34 -16.78 13.11 11.27
C MET A 34 -15.57 14.02 11.54
N ILE A 35 -14.39 13.43 11.73
CA ILE A 35 -13.12 14.18 11.88
C ILE A 35 -12.89 15.15 10.71
N ASN A 36 -13.30 14.80 9.49
CA ASN A 36 -13.08 15.64 8.30
C ASN A 36 -13.95 16.90 8.29
N PHE A 37 -15.03 16.93 9.08
CA PHE A 37 -15.96 18.06 9.14
C PHE A 37 -15.72 18.96 10.38
N ASP A 38 -14.87 18.52 11.31
CA ASP A 38 -14.45 19.33 12.44
C ASP A 38 -13.41 20.36 11.97
N THR A 39 -13.70 21.64 12.19
CA THR A 39 -12.87 22.77 11.75
C THR A 39 -11.74 23.13 12.70
N ASN A 40 -11.71 22.57 13.92
CA ASN A 40 -10.64 22.84 14.87
C ASN A 40 -9.29 22.27 14.34
N PRO A 41 -8.17 22.97 14.53
CA PRO A 41 -6.86 22.42 14.23
C PRO A 41 -6.61 21.10 14.97
N LYS A 42 -6.14 20.08 14.26
CA LYS A 42 -5.94 18.73 14.81
C LYS A 42 -4.89 17.95 14.03
N VAL A 43 -4.29 16.96 14.67
CA VAL A 43 -3.42 15.96 14.04
C VAL A 43 -4.22 14.68 13.82
N ILE A 44 -4.20 14.16 12.59
CA ILE A 44 -4.89 12.92 12.22
C ILE A 44 -3.83 11.88 11.89
N ILE A 45 -3.75 10.82 12.71
CA ILE A 45 -2.93 9.65 12.44
C ILE A 45 -3.85 8.56 11.90
N SER A 46 -3.62 8.12 10.65
CA SER A 46 -4.50 7.17 9.98
C SER A 46 -3.74 6.18 9.11
N ALA A 47 -4.22 4.93 9.09
CA ALA A 47 -3.71 3.88 8.23
C ALA A 47 -4.44 3.86 6.85
N SER A 48 -3.80 3.37 5.78
CA SER A 48 -2.44 2.80 5.72
C SER A 48 -1.32 3.81 5.43
N GLY A 49 -0.10 3.51 5.90
CA GLY A 49 1.06 4.42 5.81
C GLY A 49 1.60 4.72 4.40
N MET A 50 1.13 4.00 3.38
CA MET A 50 1.43 4.28 1.96
C MET A 50 0.21 4.80 1.18
N CYS A 51 -0.89 5.10 1.89
CA CYS A 51 -2.11 5.69 1.34
C CYS A 51 -2.89 4.85 0.32
N GLU A 52 -2.57 3.57 0.16
CA GLU A 52 -3.22 2.69 -0.83
C GLU A 52 -4.66 2.30 -0.45
N ALA A 53 -4.95 2.23 0.85
CA ALA A 53 -6.23 1.73 1.36
C ALA A 53 -6.56 2.30 2.74
N GLY A 54 -7.82 2.13 3.14
CA GLY A 54 -8.29 2.51 4.46
C GLY A 54 -8.73 3.96 4.60
N ARG A 55 -8.83 4.41 5.85
CA ARG A 55 -9.41 5.70 6.24
C ARG A 55 -8.56 6.88 5.78
N ILE A 56 -7.25 6.68 5.65
CA ILE A 56 -6.33 7.71 5.13
C ILE A 56 -6.78 8.26 3.78
N ARG A 57 -7.37 7.44 2.89
CA ARG A 57 -7.86 7.90 1.59
C ARG A 57 -8.99 8.90 1.72
N HIS A 58 -9.88 8.70 2.71
CA HIS A 58 -10.93 9.67 3.00
C HIS A 58 -10.33 10.96 3.56
N HIS A 59 -9.37 10.87 4.49
CA HIS A 59 -8.71 12.06 5.01
C HIS A 59 -7.95 12.83 3.91
N LEU A 60 -7.25 12.15 3.01
CA LEU A 60 -6.62 12.76 1.85
C LEU A 60 -7.64 13.43 0.94
N LYS A 61 -8.79 12.78 0.67
CA LYS A 61 -9.86 13.38 -0.14
C LYS A 61 -10.32 14.73 0.42
N HIS A 62 -10.41 14.87 1.74
CA HIS A 62 -10.92 16.09 2.38
C HIS A 62 -9.85 17.14 2.66
N ASN A 63 -8.57 16.78 2.66
CA ASN A 63 -7.50 17.68 3.10
C ASN A 63 -6.44 18.01 2.02
N LEU A 64 -6.27 17.17 0.98
CA LEU A 64 -5.24 17.43 -0.05
C LEU A 64 -5.42 18.76 -0.79
N TRP A 65 -6.66 19.19 -1.00
CA TRP A 65 -6.97 20.42 -1.74
C TRP A 65 -6.93 21.70 -0.89
N ARG A 66 -6.67 21.57 0.41
CA ARG A 66 -6.68 22.66 1.39
C ARG A 66 -5.26 23.17 1.63
N PRO A 67 -4.92 24.42 1.24
CA PRO A 67 -3.57 24.95 1.37
C PRO A 67 -3.10 25.16 2.81
N GLU A 68 -4.02 25.26 3.76
CA GLU A 68 -3.71 25.37 5.19
C GLU A 68 -3.39 24.03 5.88
N CYS A 69 -3.48 22.91 5.14
CA CYS A 69 -3.21 21.57 5.65
C CYS A 69 -1.81 21.09 5.24
N THR A 70 -1.21 20.23 6.08
CA THR A 70 0.04 19.53 5.78
C THR A 70 -0.20 18.02 5.79
N ILE A 71 0.27 17.32 4.75
CA ILE A 71 0.33 15.86 4.70
C ILE A 71 1.77 15.44 5.01
N LEU A 72 1.98 14.89 6.20
CA LEU A 72 3.29 14.48 6.70
C LEU A 72 3.50 12.97 6.52
N PHE A 73 4.49 12.59 5.72
CA PHE A 73 4.94 11.20 5.57
C PHE A 73 6.11 10.90 6.49
N VAL A 74 5.93 9.95 7.42
CA VAL A 74 6.94 9.56 8.43
C VAL A 74 7.71 8.28 8.05
N GLY A 75 7.46 7.72 6.87
CA GLY A 75 8.05 6.46 6.46
C GLY A 75 8.20 6.35 4.94
N TYR A 76 8.94 5.33 4.52
CA TYR A 76 9.24 5.08 3.12
C TYR A 76 7.97 4.90 2.28
N GLN A 77 7.92 5.55 1.12
CA GLN A 77 6.83 5.45 0.17
C GLN A 77 7.28 4.64 -1.04
N ALA A 78 6.80 3.39 -1.11
CA ALA A 78 7.22 2.48 -2.17
C ALA A 78 6.77 2.95 -3.56
N ASN A 79 7.61 2.72 -4.56
CA ASN A 79 7.30 3.04 -5.95
C ASN A 79 5.97 2.42 -6.40
N GLY A 80 5.13 3.25 -7.02
CA GLY A 80 3.79 2.86 -7.41
C GLY A 80 2.75 2.91 -6.28
N THR A 81 3.04 3.47 -5.11
CA THR A 81 1.98 3.75 -4.13
C THR A 81 1.38 5.14 -4.34
N THR A 82 0.16 5.33 -3.85
CA THR A 82 -0.53 6.63 -3.78
C THR A 82 0.32 7.62 -2.99
N GLY A 83 0.91 7.20 -1.87
CA GLY A 83 1.80 8.04 -1.08
C GLY A 83 3.04 8.46 -1.85
N ARG A 84 3.68 7.57 -2.63
CA ARG A 84 4.81 7.93 -3.49
C ARG A 84 4.43 8.98 -4.54
N ILE A 85 3.30 8.78 -5.22
CA ILE A 85 2.80 9.73 -6.23
C ILE A 85 2.59 11.13 -5.64
N ILE A 86 2.09 11.21 -4.40
CA ILE A 86 1.90 12.49 -3.70
C ILE A 86 3.25 13.12 -3.33
N VAL A 87 4.17 12.32 -2.76
CA VAL A 87 5.53 12.77 -2.40
C VAL A 87 6.31 13.28 -3.60
N ASP A 88 6.15 12.65 -4.77
CA ASP A 88 6.82 13.05 -6.01
C ASP A 88 6.28 14.38 -6.60
N GLY A 89 5.28 15.01 -5.95
CA GLY A 89 4.81 16.35 -6.29
C GLY A 89 3.73 16.41 -7.36
N ILE A 90 2.81 15.44 -7.40
CA ILE A 90 1.68 15.48 -8.33
C ILE A 90 0.76 16.68 -8.03
N ASP A 91 0.34 17.42 -9.07
CA ASP A 91 -0.60 18.55 -8.92
C ASP A 91 -2.05 18.10 -8.72
N GLU A 92 -2.42 16.96 -9.29
CA GLU A 92 -3.79 16.41 -9.22
C GLU A 92 -3.77 14.89 -9.09
N ILE A 93 -4.52 14.36 -8.13
CA ILE A 93 -4.65 12.92 -7.91
C ILE A 93 -6.11 12.47 -7.91
N LYS A 94 -6.38 11.30 -8.50
CA LYS A 94 -7.72 10.72 -8.53
C LYS A 94 -7.97 9.83 -7.31
N LEU A 95 -8.85 10.26 -6.41
CA LEU A 95 -9.32 9.47 -5.27
C LEU A 95 -10.82 9.20 -5.38
N PHE A 96 -11.24 7.94 -5.19
CA PHE A 96 -12.65 7.51 -5.30
C PHE A 96 -13.34 7.85 -6.62
N GLY A 97 -12.58 7.98 -7.71
CA GLY A 97 -13.13 8.35 -9.00
C GLY A 97 -13.18 9.85 -9.27
N GLU A 98 -12.84 10.69 -8.28
CA GLU A 98 -12.88 12.14 -8.36
C GLU A 98 -11.44 12.70 -8.47
N PRO A 99 -11.20 13.69 -9.36
CA PRO A 99 -9.93 14.42 -9.39
C PRO A 99 -9.84 15.37 -8.19
N ILE A 100 -8.67 15.42 -7.55
CA ILE A 100 -8.41 16.25 -6.37
C ILE A 100 -7.10 16.99 -6.58
N GLN A 101 -7.15 18.32 -6.52
CA GLN A 101 -5.96 19.16 -6.57
C GLN A 101 -5.14 18.99 -5.29
N VAL A 102 -3.82 18.90 -5.42
CA VAL A 102 -2.88 18.86 -4.31
C VAL A 102 -2.42 20.29 -4.05
N LYS A 103 -2.99 20.91 -3.01
CA LYS A 103 -2.62 22.25 -2.53
C LYS A 103 -2.07 22.25 -1.11
N ALA A 104 -2.35 21.20 -0.35
CA ALA A 104 -1.76 20.98 0.95
C ALA A 104 -0.24 20.89 0.84
N GLU A 105 0.45 21.33 1.88
CA GLU A 105 1.89 21.15 2.01
C GLU A 105 2.21 19.66 2.13
N ILE A 106 3.14 19.17 1.32
CA ILE A 106 3.62 17.78 1.38
C ILE A 106 4.99 17.79 2.06
N ALA A 107 5.07 17.14 3.22
CA ALA A 107 6.30 17.08 4.02
C ALA A 107 6.71 15.63 4.29
N GLN A 108 8.01 15.41 4.46
CA GLN A 108 8.56 14.12 4.85
C GLN A 108 9.43 14.27 6.09
N LEU A 109 9.26 13.36 7.06
CA LEU A 109 10.14 13.24 8.22
C LEU A 109 11.05 12.02 8.02
N PRO A 110 12.29 12.20 7.54
CA PRO A 110 13.25 11.10 7.42
C PRO A 110 13.68 10.60 8.81
N GLY A 111 13.96 9.30 8.93
CA GLY A 111 14.52 8.69 10.15
C GLY A 111 13.53 7.99 11.08
N SER A 112 12.22 8.04 10.83
CA SER A 112 11.21 7.34 11.64
C SER A 112 10.69 6.02 11.04
N SER A 113 11.29 5.53 9.95
CA SER A 113 10.82 4.33 9.22
C SER A 113 11.09 3.00 9.93
N GLY A 114 11.83 3.00 11.04
CA GLY A 114 12.24 1.78 11.75
C GLY A 114 13.19 0.88 10.96
N HIS A 115 13.70 1.35 9.82
CA HIS A 115 14.72 0.65 9.02
C HIS A 115 16.08 1.30 9.27
N ALA A 116 17.12 0.47 9.36
CA ALA A 116 18.48 0.97 9.38
C ALA A 116 18.81 1.67 8.05
N ASP A 117 19.60 2.74 8.13
CA ASP A 117 20.20 3.36 6.96
C ASP A 117 21.40 2.52 6.45
N LYS A 118 22.05 3.01 5.39
CA LYS A 118 23.20 2.33 4.77
C LYS A 118 24.28 2.01 5.83
N ASP A 119 24.63 3.01 6.64
CA ASP A 119 25.70 2.90 7.63
C ASP A 119 25.32 1.95 8.77
N GLY A 120 24.05 1.97 9.20
CA GLY A 120 23.51 1.01 10.16
C GLY A 120 23.55 -0.42 9.65
N LEU A 121 23.22 -0.66 8.38
CA LEU A 121 23.32 -2.00 7.76
C LEU A 121 24.77 -2.47 7.65
N ILE A 122 25.69 -1.58 7.28
CA ILE A 122 27.13 -1.86 7.23
C ILE A 122 27.67 -2.17 8.62
N HIS A 123 27.30 -1.39 9.62
CA HIS A 123 27.68 -1.64 11.00
C HIS A 123 27.19 -3.01 11.47
N TRP A 124 25.92 -3.32 11.20
CA TRP A 124 25.30 -4.59 11.57
C TRP A 124 26.00 -5.81 10.93
N VAL A 125 26.23 -5.80 9.61
CA VAL A 125 26.90 -6.93 8.94
C VAL A 125 28.36 -7.07 9.39
N ASN A 126 29.00 -5.97 9.79
CA ASN A 126 30.35 -6.01 10.33
C ASN A 126 30.44 -6.46 11.79
N ALA A 127 29.37 -6.38 12.55
CA ALA A 127 29.35 -6.77 13.97
C ALA A 127 29.39 -8.30 14.19
N PHE A 128 29.18 -9.12 13.15
CA PHE A 128 29.27 -10.57 13.26
C PHE A 128 30.71 -11.04 13.54
N THR A 129 30.91 -11.79 14.63
CA THR A 129 32.19 -12.41 14.98
C THR A 129 32.68 -13.37 13.88
N ASN A 130 31.78 -14.25 13.43
CA ASN A 130 32.02 -15.11 12.27
C ASN A 130 31.39 -14.45 11.05
N LYS A 131 32.21 -13.91 10.17
CA LYS A 131 31.73 -13.20 8.98
C LYS A 131 30.92 -14.14 8.08
N PRO A 132 29.77 -13.69 7.55
CA PRO A 132 28.98 -14.50 6.63
C PRO A 132 29.80 -14.84 5.38
N ARG A 133 29.72 -16.10 4.95
CA ARG A 133 30.37 -16.57 3.71
C ARG A 133 29.74 -15.97 2.45
N LYS A 134 28.45 -15.64 2.52
CA LYS A 134 27.69 -15.02 1.44
C LYS A 134 26.59 -14.14 2.04
N VAL A 135 26.33 -12.98 1.44
CA VAL A 135 25.29 -12.03 1.87
C VAL A 135 24.26 -11.87 0.75
N PHE A 136 22.98 -12.07 1.06
CA PHE A 136 21.90 -11.84 0.09
C PHE A 136 21.18 -10.52 0.41
N VAL A 137 21.21 -9.57 -0.51
CA VAL A 137 20.58 -8.24 -0.36
C VAL A 137 19.17 -8.30 -0.94
N VAL A 138 18.16 -8.11 -0.11
CA VAL A 138 16.75 -8.24 -0.49
C VAL A 138 15.93 -7.08 0.08
N HIS A 139 14.65 -6.99 -0.32
CA HIS A 139 13.68 -6.04 0.23
C HIS A 139 14.08 -4.55 0.05
N GLY A 140 14.69 -4.22 -1.09
CA GLY A 140 14.92 -2.86 -1.55
C GLY A 140 14.55 -2.72 -3.02
N GLU A 141 14.60 -1.50 -3.55
CA GLU A 141 14.45 -1.27 -4.99
C GLU A 141 15.64 -1.88 -5.75
N ASP A 142 15.44 -2.29 -7.01
CA ASP A 142 16.45 -2.99 -7.79
C ASP A 142 17.81 -2.27 -7.77
N SER A 143 17.83 -0.97 -8.08
CA SER A 143 19.06 -0.18 -8.09
C SER A 143 19.70 -0.05 -6.71
N VAL A 144 18.88 0.11 -5.67
CA VAL A 144 19.36 0.22 -4.29
C VAL A 144 19.99 -1.09 -3.81
N CYS A 145 19.36 -2.23 -4.13
CA CYS A 145 19.91 -3.55 -3.81
C CYS A 145 21.22 -3.81 -4.56
N GLU A 146 21.30 -3.43 -5.84
CA GLU A 146 22.49 -3.57 -6.68
C GLU A 146 23.64 -2.69 -6.18
N GLU A 147 23.38 -1.41 -5.91
CA GLU A 147 24.36 -0.45 -5.35
C GLU A 147 24.87 -0.90 -3.99
N PHE A 148 23.98 -1.35 -3.09
CA PHE A 148 24.39 -1.84 -1.77
C PHE A 148 25.18 -3.14 -1.86
N THR A 149 24.81 -4.04 -2.77
CA THR A 149 25.58 -5.26 -3.06
C THR A 149 26.99 -4.92 -3.55
N GLN A 150 27.12 -3.92 -4.42
CA GLN A 150 28.41 -3.48 -4.93
C GLN A 150 29.27 -2.86 -3.82
N CYS A 151 28.68 -2.01 -3.00
CA CYS A 151 29.34 -1.45 -1.80
C CYS A 151 29.88 -2.55 -0.88
N LEU A 152 29.08 -3.57 -0.57
CA LEU A 152 29.51 -4.70 0.26
C LEU A 152 30.68 -5.48 -0.35
N LYS A 153 30.74 -5.61 -1.68
CA LYS A 153 31.83 -6.29 -2.40
C LYS A 153 33.11 -5.47 -2.43
N GLU A 154 33.01 -4.24 -2.93
CA GLU A 154 34.16 -3.41 -3.26
C GLU A 154 34.79 -2.79 -2.01
N GLU A 155 33.97 -2.30 -1.08
CA GLU A 155 34.45 -1.54 0.08
C GLU A 155 34.69 -2.44 1.30
N TYR A 156 33.91 -3.53 1.44
CA TYR A 156 33.92 -4.38 2.65
C TYR A 156 34.31 -5.84 2.41
N GLY A 157 34.54 -6.24 1.15
CA GLY A 157 35.07 -7.57 0.80
C GLY A 157 34.11 -8.74 1.01
N PHE A 158 32.80 -8.50 1.11
CA PHE A 158 31.80 -9.56 1.23
C PHE A 158 31.44 -10.17 -0.13
N ASP A 159 31.25 -11.49 -0.19
CA ASP A 159 30.56 -12.13 -1.32
C ASP A 159 29.06 -11.84 -1.20
N ALA A 160 28.59 -10.79 -1.89
CA ALA A 160 27.20 -10.36 -1.85
C ALA A 160 26.43 -10.64 -3.16
N TYR A 161 25.13 -10.83 -3.08
CA TYR A 161 24.26 -10.99 -4.24
C TYR A 161 22.86 -10.44 -3.97
N ALA A 162 22.27 -9.73 -4.92
CA ALA A 162 20.87 -9.31 -4.86
C ALA A 162 20.01 -10.28 -5.70
N PRO A 163 19.32 -11.25 -5.07
CA PRO A 163 18.53 -12.22 -5.81
C PRO A 163 17.23 -11.62 -6.36
N TYR A 164 16.91 -12.01 -7.59
CA TYR A 164 15.61 -11.73 -8.21
C TYR A 164 14.56 -12.77 -7.79
N THR A 165 13.28 -12.47 -8.00
CA THR A 165 12.18 -13.41 -7.68
C THR A 165 12.38 -14.74 -8.42
N GLY A 166 12.39 -15.85 -7.68
CA GLY A 166 12.60 -17.19 -8.23
C GLY A 166 14.07 -17.63 -8.34
N THR A 167 15.02 -16.80 -7.91
CA THR A 167 16.42 -17.22 -7.77
C THR A 167 16.53 -18.32 -6.71
N SER A 168 17.36 -19.33 -6.95
CA SER A 168 17.64 -20.39 -5.98
C SER A 168 19.15 -20.68 -5.87
N PHE A 169 19.58 -21.03 -4.66
CA PHE A 169 20.98 -21.33 -4.33
C PHE A 169 21.07 -22.62 -3.54
N ASP A 170 22.12 -23.38 -3.78
CA ASP A 170 22.60 -24.40 -2.86
C ASP A 170 23.53 -23.73 -1.83
N LEU A 171 23.11 -23.70 -0.57
CA LEU A 171 23.88 -23.05 0.50
C LEU A 171 25.10 -23.87 0.94
N ILE A 172 25.17 -25.17 0.61
CA ILE A 172 26.31 -26.04 0.94
C ILE A 172 27.47 -25.73 -0.01
N THR A 173 27.20 -25.76 -1.32
CA THR A 173 28.21 -25.48 -2.35
C THR A 173 28.38 -23.99 -2.63
N GLY A 174 27.40 -23.16 -2.26
CA GLY A 174 27.35 -21.72 -2.56
C GLY A 174 26.98 -21.41 -4.01
N GLN A 175 26.59 -22.42 -4.79
CA GLN A 175 26.30 -22.27 -6.21
C GLN A 175 24.85 -21.86 -6.46
N MET A 176 24.65 -21.03 -7.48
CA MET A 176 23.32 -20.66 -7.94
C MET A 176 22.72 -21.82 -8.74
N ILE A 177 21.53 -22.25 -8.36
CA ILE A 177 20.75 -23.29 -9.04
C ILE A 177 19.87 -22.67 -10.13
N ALA A 178 19.29 -21.50 -9.86
CA ALA A 178 18.48 -20.75 -10.81
C ALA A 178 18.63 -19.23 -10.63
N GLU A 179 18.62 -18.48 -11.73
CA GLU A 179 18.88 -17.03 -11.75
C GLU A 179 17.65 -16.17 -11.42
N GLY A 180 16.45 -16.74 -11.45
CA GLY A 180 15.19 -16.00 -11.22
C GLY A 180 14.74 -15.13 -12.40
N ASN A 181 13.67 -14.36 -12.18
CA ASN A 181 13.06 -13.51 -13.20
C ASN A 181 13.50 -12.04 -13.05
N LYS A 182 14.20 -11.53 -14.07
CA LYS A 182 14.69 -10.13 -14.17
C LYS A 182 13.75 -9.20 -14.94
N GLU A 183 12.64 -9.71 -15.48
CA GLU A 183 11.71 -8.90 -16.27
C GLU A 183 10.92 -7.92 -15.38
N LYS A 184 11.08 -6.62 -15.66
CA LYS A 184 10.29 -5.57 -15.01
C LYS A 184 8.83 -5.62 -15.48
N LYS A 185 7.91 -6.02 -14.60
CA LYS A 185 6.47 -5.93 -14.89
C LYS A 185 6.00 -4.48 -14.86
N SER A 186 5.59 -3.93 -16.00
CA SER A 186 4.96 -2.61 -16.03
C SER A 186 3.61 -2.63 -15.31
N ARG A 187 3.36 -1.63 -14.46
CA ARG A 187 2.07 -1.45 -13.76
C ARG A 187 0.90 -1.29 -14.73
N ARG A 188 1.15 -0.69 -15.91
CA ARG A 188 0.16 -0.52 -16.99
C ARG A 188 -0.39 -1.86 -17.47
N THR A 189 0.48 -2.86 -17.59
CA THR A 189 0.10 -4.23 -17.99
C THR A 189 -0.75 -4.92 -16.92
N THR A 190 -0.39 -4.76 -15.65
CA THR A 190 -1.11 -5.39 -14.51
C THR A 190 -2.47 -4.74 -14.24
N VAL A 191 -2.57 -3.41 -14.31
CA VAL A 191 -3.85 -2.68 -14.16
C VAL A 191 -4.80 -3.00 -15.32
N ASN A 192 -4.30 -3.03 -16.56
CA ASN A 192 -5.10 -3.46 -17.72
C ASN A 192 -5.58 -4.91 -17.56
N LYS A 193 -4.74 -5.82 -17.06
CA LYS A 193 -5.13 -7.21 -16.81
C LYS A 193 -6.19 -7.34 -15.69
N ARG A 194 -6.08 -6.56 -14.62
CA ARG A 194 -7.07 -6.53 -13.53
C ARG A 194 -8.40 -5.93 -13.98
N ASN A 195 -8.38 -4.81 -14.72
CA ASN A 195 -9.58 -4.21 -15.27
C ASN A 195 -10.27 -5.14 -16.27
N LYS A 196 -9.48 -5.81 -17.12
CA LYS A 196 -9.96 -6.87 -18.00
C LYS A 196 -10.67 -7.98 -17.21
N SER A 197 -10.09 -8.45 -16.10
CA SER A 197 -10.74 -9.47 -15.27
C SER A 197 -12.07 -9.05 -14.62
N VAL A 198 -12.23 -7.77 -14.24
CA VAL A 198 -13.48 -7.25 -13.68
C VAL A 198 -14.55 -7.11 -14.78
N PHE A 199 -14.14 -6.63 -15.95
CA PHE A 199 -15.01 -6.55 -17.13
C PHE A 199 -15.44 -7.94 -17.61
N ASP A 200 -14.52 -8.90 -17.65
CA ASP A 200 -14.82 -10.30 -18.02
C ASP A 200 -15.85 -10.93 -17.06
N ARG A 201 -15.78 -10.60 -15.76
CA ARG A 201 -16.78 -11.03 -14.77
C ARG A 201 -18.17 -10.44 -15.05
N LEU A 202 -18.24 -9.17 -15.46
CA LEU A 202 -19.49 -8.52 -15.85
C LEU A 202 -20.09 -9.18 -17.10
N VAL A 203 -19.26 -9.44 -18.11
CA VAL A 203 -19.68 -10.14 -19.34
C VAL A 203 -20.19 -11.56 -19.01
N ALA A 204 -19.53 -12.28 -18.11
CA ALA A 204 -19.98 -13.60 -17.66
C ALA A 204 -21.34 -13.55 -16.95
N ALA A 205 -21.59 -12.52 -16.13
CA ALA A 205 -22.90 -12.31 -15.51
C ALA A 205 -24.00 -12.05 -16.55
N GLY A 206 -23.71 -11.25 -17.59
CA GLY A 206 -24.63 -11.02 -18.72
C GLY A 206 -24.96 -12.29 -19.51
N LYS A 207 -23.95 -13.12 -19.80
CA LYS A 207 -24.18 -14.43 -20.45
C LYS A 207 -25.07 -15.34 -19.61
N ARG A 208 -24.88 -15.36 -18.29
CA ARG A 208 -25.76 -16.11 -17.38
C ARG A 208 -27.18 -15.59 -17.41
N LEU A 209 -27.39 -14.27 -17.43
CA LEU A 209 -28.72 -13.67 -17.55
C LEU A 209 -29.40 -14.12 -18.84
N MET A 210 -28.70 -14.10 -19.97
CA MET A 210 -29.21 -14.61 -21.25
C MET A 210 -29.62 -16.09 -21.16
N SER A 211 -28.83 -16.92 -20.50
CA SER A 211 -29.21 -18.31 -20.25
C SER A 211 -30.49 -18.41 -19.42
N VAL A 212 -30.64 -17.61 -18.36
CA VAL A 212 -31.84 -17.61 -17.52
C VAL A 212 -33.08 -17.17 -18.32
N ILE A 213 -32.96 -16.17 -19.19
CA ILE A 213 -34.05 -15.75 -20.08
C ILE A 213 -34.51 -16.92 -20.96
N ALA A 214 -33.56 -17.61 -21.61
CA ALA A 214 -33.88 -18.77 -22.44
C ALA A 214 -34.56 -19.91 -21.66
N HIS A 215 -34.18 -20.16 -20.41
CA HIS A 215 -34.79 -21.21 -19.59
C HIS A 215 -36.23 -20.89 -19.15
N ASN A 216 -36.65 -19.63 -19.20
CA ASN A 216 -38.00 -19.21 -18.82
C ASN A 216 -38.95 -19.14 -20.01
N GLU A 217 -38.52 -19.55 -21.21
CA GLU A 217 -39.38 -19.63 -22.38
C GLU A 217 -40.59 -20.55 -22.11
N GLY A 218 -41.80 -20.05 -22.39
CA GLY A 218 -43.06 -20.76 -22.08
C GLY A 218 -43.53 -20.65 -20.63
N GLY A 219 -42.87 -19.83 -19.80
CA GLY A 219 -43.32 -19.50 -18.44
C GLY A 219 -44.61 -18.69 -18.38
N ALA A 220 -45.15 -18.49 -17.17
CA ALA A 220 -46.39 -17.73 -16.98
C ALA A 220 -46.20 -16.24 -17.39
N ASN A 221 -47.13 -15.72 -18.21
CA ASN A 221 -47.05 -14.35 -18.74
C ASN A 221 -46.85 -13.26 -17.67
N LYS A 222 -47.45 -13.44 -16.49
CA LYS A 222 -47.31 -12.50 -15.37
C LYS A 222 -45.87 -12.46 -14.83
N ASP A 223 -45.22 -13.60 -14.75
CA ASP A 223 -43.85 -13.71 -14.24
C ASP A 223 -42.83 -13.25 -15.29
N LEU A 224 -43.10 -13.52 -16.58
CA LEU A 224 -42.31 -13.00 -17.69
C LEU A 224 -42.35 -11.47 -17.78
N ALA A 225 -43.54 -10.86 -17.62
CA ALA A 225 -43.69 -9.41 -17.59
C ALA A 225 -42.90 -8.80 -16.42
N LYS A 226 -43.07 -9.35 -15.22
CA LYS A 226 -42.35 -8.89 -14.03
C LYS A 226 -40.83 -9.03 -14.18
N PHE A 227 -40.34 -10.12 -14.77
CA PHE A 227 -38.92 -10.32 -15.00
C PHE A 227 -38.37 -9.36 -16.06
N THR A 228 -39.14 -9.06 -17.11
CA THR A 228 -38.80 -8.06 -18.13
C THR A 228 -38.64 -6.67 -17.51
N ASP A 229 -39.58 -6.24 -16.66
CA ASP A 229 -39.52 -4.94 -15.98
C ASP A 229 -38.28 -4.81 -15.08
N GLN A 230 -37.88 -5.91 -14.42
CA GLN A 230 -36.66 -5.93 -13.60
C GLN A 230 -35.38 -5.78 -14.42
N ILE A 231 -35.33 -6.39 -15.61
CA ILE A 231 -34.19 -6.24 -16.53
C ILE A 231 -34.14 -4.81 -17.08
N ASN A 232 -35.27 -4.25 -17.51
CA ASN A 232 -35.33 -2.88 -18.01
C ASN A 232 -34.94 -1.87 -16.92
N SER A 233 -35.45 -2.00 -15.71
CA SER A 233 -35.07 -1.14 -14.59
C SER A 233 -33.58 -1.25 -14.24
N LEU A 234 -32.98 -2.43 -14.42
CA LEU A 234 -31.54 -2.58 -14.29
C LEU A 234 -30.81 -1.84 -15.42
N CYS A 235 -31.24 -1.98 -16.67
CA CYS A 235 -30.68 -1.25 -17.80
C CYS A 235 -30.76 0.26 -17.59
N ASP A 236 -31.93 0.81 -17.29
CA ASP A 236 -32.15 2.26 -17.07
C ASP A 236 -31.28 2.83 -15.94
N LYS A 237 -30.97 2.02 -14.93
CA LYS A 237 -30.10 2.43 -13.83
C LYS A 237 -28.62 2.54 -14.22
N TRP A 238 -28.19 1.76 -15.20
CA TRP A 238 -26.78 1.64 -15.59
C TRP A 238 -26.46 2.24 -16.95
N ASP A 239 -27.46 2.52 -17.77
CA ASP A 239 -27.37 3.34 -18.97
C ASP A 239 -27.22 4.80 -18.52
N ARG A 240 -26.02 5.36 -18.72
CA ARG A 240 -25.65 6.73 -18.33
C ARG A 240 -25.68 7.65 -19.51
#